data_AF-A0A4R0JBE3-F1
#
_entry.id   AF-A0A4R0JBE3-F1
#
_cell.length_a   1.000
_cell.length_b   1.000
_cell.length_c   1.000
_cell.angle_alpha   90.00
_cell.angle_beta   90.00
_cell.angle_gamma   90.00
#
_symmetry.space_group_name_H-M   'P 1'
#
loop_
_entity.id
_entity.type
_entity.pdbx_description
1 polymer ?
#
loop_
_entity_poly.entity_id
_entity_poly.type
_entity_poly.pdbx_seq_one_letter_code
_entity_poly.pdbx_strand_id
1 'polypeptide(L)'
;MGDEQRTPNGGDTFNSAALAEAVRERLLAARGLNAPTFAADTDPLPEPGAGQIWRARWEKTATAVLLLTNPDNDHVRVAVVTFDSDLADSNATVTSADETTIGIPAVLWLDIAQTIPLATLDAHLGDIRTPAPQHQLAADELRHFQETATKRIDDGVMRASVIDDLHALATAHWVPETGGDITQLLAGIRNSALADAIDVTPADALQIKRGQRPLQPDEATKLAPLTGHPVEELVAAANPLPAVVIELFNTPAVRARISKLAKATGADETVTRRNCAYGVYAAAARATGQTPDNERDQWRRRINQYFDTHLPEDN
;
A
#
# COMPACT_ATOMS: atom_id res chain seq x y z
N MET A 1 -65.32 -10.58 20.75
CA MET A 1 -65.39 -9.26 21.40
C MET A 1 -64.33 -9.25 22.48
N GLY A 2 -63.18 -8.60 22.42
CA GLY A 2 -62.47 -7.70 21.48
C GLY A 2 -61.12 -7.46 22.19
N ASP A 3 -60.00 -7.80 21.57
CA ASP A 3 -59.08 -6.87 20.87
C ASP A 3 -58.49 -5.78 21.78
N GLU A 4 -57.18 -5.87 22.08
CA GLU A 4 -56.17 -4.85 21.73
C GLU A 4 -54.81 -5.13 22.39
N GLN A 5 -53.78 -5.12 21.53
CA GLN A 5 -52.36 -5.01 21.86
C GLN A 5 -52.05 -3.62 22.46
N ARG A 6 -51.01 -3.52 23.32
CA ARG A 6 -50.02 -2.41 23.28
C ARG A 6 -48.88 -2.62 24.26
N THR A 7 -47.68 -2.79 23.71
CA THR A 7 -46.41 -2.34 24.31
C THR A 7 -46.24 -0.84 24.10
N PRO A 8 -45.51 -0.15 25.00
CA PRO A 8 -44.40 0.72 24.57
C PRO A 8 -43.18 0.51 25.51
N ASN A 9 -41.94 0.30 25.07
CA ASN A 9 -41.01 1.08 24.23
C ASN A 9 -40.51 2.40 24.86
N GLY A 10 -39.17 2.54 24.95
CA GLY A 10 -38.42 3.79 25.17
C GLY A 10 -37.89 3.99 26.61
N GLY A 11 -36.60 4.21 26.86
CA GLY A 11 -35.45 4.33 25.97
C GLY A 11 -34.17 4.48 26.80
N ASP A 12 -33.14 3.71 26.44
CA ASP A 12 -31.78 3.99 26.89
C ASP A 12 -31.23 5.15 26.07
N THR A 13 -31.16 6.32 26.70
CA THR A 13 -30.38 7.46 26.22
C THR A 13 -28.90 7.11 26.25
N PHE A 14 -28.40 6.56 25.14
CA PHE A 14 -26.98 6.55 24.84
C PHE A 14 -26.49 8.00 24.74
N ASN A 15 -25.57 8.37 25.60
CA ASN A 15 -25.07 9.73 25.77
C ASN A 15 -24.22 10.15 24.56
N SER A 16 -24.88 10.75 23.55
CA SER A 16 -24.32 11.23 22.28
C SER A 16 -23.13 12.18 22.44
N ALA A 17 -23.01 12.91 23.56
CA ALA A 17 -21.88 13.81 23.82
C ALA A 17 -20.62 13.05 24.26
N ALA A 18 -20.76 11.93 24.97
CA ALA A 18 -19.64 11.06 25.33
C ALA A 18 -19.15 10.23 24.13
N LEU A 19 -20.06 9.88 23.21
CA LEU A 19 -19.73 9.24 21.94
C LEU A 19 -19.05 10.23 20.97
N ALA A 20 -19.54 11.46 20.88
CA ALA A 20 -18.93 12.51 20.04
C ALA A 20 -17.53 12.92 20.55
N GLU A 21 -17.32 13.00 21.87
CA GLU A 21 -15.99 13.30 22.43
C GLU A 21 -15.01 12.12 22.25
N ALA A 22 -15.49 10.88 22.32
CA ALA A 22 -14.69 9.69 22.01
C ALA A 22 -14.37 9.53 20.51
N VAL A 23 -15.23 10.04 19.63
CA VAL A 23 -15.02 10.09 18.18
C VAL A 23 -14.05 11.22 17.81
N ARG A 24 -14.15 12.39 18.45
CA ARG A 24 -13.24 13.52 18.29
C ARG A 24 -11.82 13.21 18.77
N GLU A 25 -11.68 12.58 19.94
CA GLU A 25 -10.38 12.07 20.44
C GLU A 25 -9.81 10.97 19.53
N ARG A 26 -10.65 10.17 18.86
CA ARG A 26 -10.20 9.16 17.86
C ARG A 26 -9.83 9.75 16.50
N LEU A 27 -10.45 10.86 16.10
CA LEU A 27 -10.13 11.62 14.88
C LEU A 27 -8.87 12.50 15.05
N LEU A 28 -8.61 12.99 16.27
CA LEU A 28 -7.36 13.67 16.62
C LEU A 28 -6.23 12.68 16.89
N ALA A 29 -6.53 11.55 17.54
CA ALA A 29 -5.63 10.41 17.56
C ALA A 29 -5.30 10.03 16.13
N ALA A 30 -6.25 10.11 15.17
CA ALA A 30 -6.08 9.92 13.73
C ALA A 30 -5.12 10.82 12.94
N ARG A 31 -4.27 11.54 13.67
CA ARG A 31 -2.83 11.64 13.34
C ARG A 31 -2.05 10.42 13.90
N GLY A 32 -2.62 9.21 13.75
CA GLY A 32 -2.53 8.02 14.65
C GLY A 32 -3.90 7.27 14.77
N LEU A 33 -4.43 6.87 13.61
CA LEU A 33 -5.84 6.55 13.35
C LEU A 33 -6.39 5.34 14.09
N ASN A 34 -7.30 5.57 15.05
CA ASN A 34 -8.38 4.62 15.31
C ASN A 34 -9.44 4.81 14.23
N ALA A 35 -9.14 4.21 13.09
CA ALA A 35 -10.12 3.82 12.09
C ALA A 35 -11.40 3.25 12.77
N PRO A 36 -12.59 3.39 12.16
CA PRO A 36 -13.63 2.39 12.31
C PRO A 36 -12.98 1.00 12.32
N THR A 37 -13.53 0.05 13.07
CA THR A 37 -13.25 -1.37 12.82
C THR A 37 -13.87 -1.69 11.46
N PHE A 38 -13.23 -1.23 10.39
CA PHE A 38 -13.46 -1.69 9.04
C PHE A 38 -13.25 -3.20 9.09
N ALA A 39 -14.07 -3.92 8.33
CA ALA A 39 -14.03 -5.37 8.28
C ALA A 39 -12.57 -5.85 8.29
N ALA A 40 -12.26 -6.81 9.15
CA ALA A 40 -10.94 -7.42 9.29
C ALA A 40 -10.29 -7.58 7.92
N ASP A 41 -9.00 -7.22 7.81
CA ASP A 41 -8.17 -7.35 6.59
C ASP A 41 -8.74 -8.46 5.71
N THR A 42 -9.56 -8.10 4.71
CA THR A 42 -10.18 -9.11 3.86
C THR A 42 -9.05 -9.75 3.08
N ASP A 43 -8.71 -10.98 3.43
CA ASP A 43 -7.73 -11.80 2.72
C ASP A 43 -8.50 -12.78 1.83
N PRO A 44 -8.35 -12.74 0.49
CA PRO A 44 -7.51 -11.81 -0.26
C PRO A 44 -8.15 -10.41 -0.43
N LEU A 45 -7.30 -9.38 -0.44
CA LEU A 45 -7.73 -8.02 -0.77
C LEU A 45 -8.31 -7.98 -2.20
N PRO A 46 -9.41 -7.25 -2.42
CA PRO A 46 -9.96 -7.10 -3.75
C PRO A 46 -8.97 -6.39 -4.69
N GLU A 47 -9.11 -6.64 -6.00
CA GLU A 47 -8.38 -5.86 -6.99
C GLU A 47 -8.89 -4.41 -6.97
N PRO A 48 -8.00 -3.40 -6.93
CA PRO A 48 -8.40 -2.00 -6.91
C PRO A 48 -9.25 -1.63 -8.13
N GLY A 49 -10.37 -0.96 -7.90
CA GLY A 49 -11.32 -0.57 -8.94
C GLY A 49 -12.10 0.69 -8.59
N ALA A 50 -12.70 1.31 -9.61
CA ALA A 50 -13.52 2.50 -9.43
C ALA A 50 -14.68 2.24 -8.45
N GLY A 51 -14.93 3.17 -7.53
CA GLY A 51 -16.01 3.11 -6.54
C GLY A 51 -15.62 2.52 -5.21
N GLN A 52 -14.42 1.93 -5.12
CA GLN A 52 -13.90 1.40 -3.88
C GLN A 52 -13.32 2.51 -3.00
N ILE A 53 -13.53 2.40 -1.70
CA ILE A 53 -12.94 3.24 -0.67
C ILE A 53 -11.77 2.46 -0.05
N TRP A 54 -10.60 3.08 -0.07
CA TRP A 54 -9.36 2.50 0.43
C TRP A 54 -8.72 3.42 1.46
N ARG A 55 -7.94 2.83 2.37
CA ARG A 55 -6.90 3.58 3.08
C ARG A 55 -5.68 3.67 2.17
N ALA A 56 -5.25 4.90 1.91
CA ALA A 56 -3.95 5.20 1.34
C ALA A 56 -2.99 5.58 2.46
N ARG A 57 -1.82 4.94 2.50
CA ARG A 57 -0.77 5.19 3.47
C ARG A 57 0.60 5.18 2.79
N TRP A 58 1.46 6.11 3.15
CA TRP A 58 2.88 6.08 2.82
C TRP A 58 3.66 6.72 3.96
N GLU A 59 4.67 6.01 4.48
CA GLU A 59 5.41 6.42 5.68
C GLU A 59 4.48 6.84 6.84
N LYS A 60 4.47 8.14 7.18
CA LYS A 60 3.66 8.72 8.26
C LYS A 60 2.32 9.30 7.79
N THR A 61 2.11 9.40 6.49
CA THR A 61 0.87 9.94 5.90
C THR A 61 -0.12 8.82 5.70
N ALA A 62 -1.35 9.00 6.19
CA ALA A 62 -2.45 8.06 5.98
C ALA A 62 -3.77 8.82 5.83
N THR A 63 -4.55 8.49 4.80
CA THR A 63 -5.87 9.08 4.56
C THR A 63 -6.80 8.09 3.86
N ALA A 64 -8.11 8.27 4.00
CA ALA A 64 -9.08 7.48 3.25
C ALA A 64 -9.31 8.14 1.87
N VAL A 65 -9.42 7.30 0.85
CA VAL A 65 -9.54 7.73 -0.54
C VAL A 65 -10.60 6.91 -1.29
N LEU A 66 -11.32 7.57 -2.18
CA LEU A 66 -12.26 6.95 -3.11
C LEU A 66 -11.57 6.81 -4.46
N LEU A 67 -11.54 5.61 -5.02
CA LEU A 67 -11.01 5.36 -6.36
C LEU A 67 -12.03 5.86 -7.39
N LEU A 68 -11.65 6.87 -8.16
CA LEU A 68 -12.50 7.47 -9.19
C LEU A 68 -12.37 6.76 -10.54
N THR A 69 -11.27 6.05 -10.75
CA THR A 69 -11.00 5.30 -11.98
C THR A 69 -10.55 3.89 -11.62
N ASN A 70 -10.64 2.98 -12.58
CA ASN A 70 -9.84 1.76 -12.51
C ASN A 70 -8.35 2.14 -12.57
N PRO A 71 -7.46 1.30 -12.00
CA PRO A 71 -6.04 1.50 -12.14
C PRO A 71 -5.57 1.54 -13.59
N ASP A 72 -4.63 2.43 -13.89
CA ASP A 72 -3.88 2.47 -15.14
C ASP A 72 -2.39 2.27 -14.79
N ASN A 73 -1.82 1.16 -15.26
CA ASN A 73 -0.52 0.63 -14.86
C ASN A 73 -0.40 0.47 -13.33
N ASP A 74 0.36 1.34 -12.67
CA ASP A 74 0.65 1.36 -11.24
C ASP A 74 0.04 2.57 -10.53
N HIS A 75 -0.87 3.31 -11.18
CA HIS A 75 -1.49 4.51 -10.65
C HIS A 75 -3.02 4.44 -10.68
N VAL A 76 -3.66 5.21 -9.82
CA VAL A 76 -5.12 5.36 -9.78
C VAL A 76 -5.50 6.79 -9.40
N ARG A 77 -6.57 7.32 -10.02
CA ARG A 77 -7.11 8.62 -9.66
C ARG A 77 -8.04 8.48 -8.48
N VAL A 78 -7.85 9.31 -7.46
CA VAL A 78 -8.62 9.27 -6.22
C VAL A 78 -9.17 10.62 -5.80
N ALA A 79 -10.24 10.60 -5.00
CA ALA A 79 -10.69 11.73 -4.19
C ALA A 79 -10.48 11.42 -2.71
N VAL A 80 -10.27 12.44 -1.88
CA VAL A 80 -10.15 12.23 -0.43
C VAL A 80 -11.54 12.01 0.17
N VAL A 81 -11.58 11.09 1.13
CA VAL A 81 -12.76 10.72 1.90
C VAL A 81 -12.51 11.01 3.37
N THR A 82 -13.47 11.61 4.04
CA THR A 82 -13.56 11.60 5.51
C THR A 82 -14.93 11.14 5.95
N PHE A 83 -15.00 10.47 7.10
CA PHE A 83 -16.25 10.02 7.70
C PHE A 83 -16.77 10.99 8.78
N ASP A 84 -16.06 12.11 8.97
CA ASP A 84 -16.50 13.21 9.82
C ASP A 84 -17.29 14.22 8.99
N SER A 85 -18.62 14.18 9.11
CA SER A 85 -19.53 15.10 8.42
C SER A 85 -19.32 16.56 8.81
N ASP A 86 -18.75 16.83 9.99
CA ASP A 86 -18.49 18.20 10.44
C ASP A 86 -17.36 18.87 9.65
N LEU A 87 -16.55 18.08 8.92
CA LEU A 87 -15.49 18.58 8.05
C LEU A 87 -15.99 18.94 6.64
N ALA A 88 -17.27 18.74 6.33
CA ALA A 88 -17.81 19.08 5.02
C ALA A 88 -17.79 20.61 4.77
N ASP A 89 -17.10 21.02 3.71
CA ASP A 89 -17.10 22.40 3.22
C ASP A 89 -18.07 22.56 2.04
N SER A 90 -18.08 23.74 1.41
CA SER A 90 -18.95 24.03 0.26
C SER A 90 -18.56 23.26 -1.02
N ASN A 91 -17.37 22.65 -1.07
CA ASN A 91 -16.88 21.90 -2.22
C ASN A 91 -16.98 20.37 -2.00
N ALA A 92 -17.34 19.95 -0.80
CA ALA A 92 -17.55 18.55 -0.45
C ALA A 92 -18.91 18.02 -0.92
N THR A 93 -18.94 16.74 -1.25
CA THR A 93 -20.16 15.96 -1.48
C THR A 93 -20.34 15.00 -0.30
N VAL A 94 -21.53 14.92 0.30
CA VAL A 94 -21.77 14.09 1.49
C VAL A 94 -22.71 12.95 1.14
N THR A 95 -22.16 11.74 1.07
CA THR A 95 -22.94 10.51 0.89
C THR A 95 -23.71 10.15 2.15
N SER A 96 -24.88 9.53 1.99
CA SER A 96 -25.64 8.95 3.08
C SER A 96 -25.06 7.60 3.52
N ALA A 97 -25.54 7.08 4.66
CA ALA A 97 -25.09 5.79 5.18
C ALA A 97 -25.46 4.59 4.28
N ASP A 98 -26.59 4.65 3.58
CA ASP A 98 -27.08 3.58 2.70
C ASP A 98 -26.40 3.55 1.33
N GLU A 99 -25.71 4.64 0.97
CA GLU A 99 -24.91 4.79 -0.25
C GLU A 99 -23.50 4.21 -0.14
N THR A 100 -23.07 3.79 1.06
CA THR A 100 -21.77 3.12 1.25
C THR A 100 -21.96 1.72 1.83
N THR A 101 -21.02 0.81 1.55
CA THR A 101 -21.01 -0.51 2.21
C THR A 101 -20.54 -0.43 3.67
N ILE A 102 -19.92 0.68 4.05
CA ILE A 102 -19.43 0.96 5.41
C ILE A 102 -20.62 1.25 6.35
N GLY A 103 -21.74 1.75 5.82
CA GLY A 103 -22.95 2.01 6.60
C GLY A 103 -22.91 3.31 7.41
N ILE A 104 -21.99 4.23 7.08
CA ILE A 104 -21.89 5.57 7.66
C ILE A 104 -21.76 6.61 6.55
N PRO A 105 -22.22 7.86 6.77
CA PRO A 105 -22.02 8.96 5.83
C PRO A 105 -20.54 9.21 5.56
N ALA A 106 -20.21 9.58 4.33
CA ALA A 106 -18.85 9.95 3.93
C ALA A 106 -18.84 11.26 3.16
N VAL A 107 -17.89 12.13 3.51
CA VAL A 107 -17.60 13.41 2.88
C VAL A 107 -16.51 13.20 1.84
N LEU A 108 -16.78 13.61 0.61
CA LEU A 108 -15.95 13.41 -0.57
C LEU A 108 -15.50 14.78 -1.11
N TRP A 109 -14.19 15.02 -1.18
CA TRP A 109 -13.64 16.20 -1.86
C TRP A 109 -13.20 15.85 -3.27
N LEU A 110 -14.14 15.91 -4.22
CA LEU A 110 -13.93 15.53 -5.62
C LEU A 110 -13.10 16.56 -6.40
N ASP A 111 -13.07 17.81 -5.96
CA ASP A 111 -12.42 18.91 -6.67
C ASP A 111 -10.90 18.94 -6.49
N ILE A 112 -10.38 18.27 -5.46
CA ILE A 112 -8.94 18.07 -5.21
C ILE A 112 -8.47 16.67 -5.61
N ALA A 113 -9.21 15.97 -6.47
CA ALA A 113 -8.86 14.62 -6.89
C ALA A 113 -7.47 14.57 -7.54
N GLN A 114 -6.67 13.56 -7.16
CA GLN A 114 -5.28 13.41 -7.59
C GLN A 114 -4.97 11.97 -7.99
N THR A 115 -3.98 11.80 -8.86
CA THR A 115 -3.43 10.48 -9.18
C THR A 115 -2.39 10.10 -8.13
N ILE A 116 -2.56 8.91 -7.53
CA ILE A 116 -1.61 8.34 -6.58
C ILE A 116 -1.17 6.94 -7.06
N PRO A 117 0.03 6.49 -6.69
CA PRO A 117 0.47 5.14 -7.00
C PRO A 117 -0.29 4.09 -6.18
N LEU A 118 -0.57 2.94 -6.78
CA LEU A 118 -1.20 1.78 -6.13
C LEU A 118 -0.42 1.29 -4.91
N ALA A 119 0.91 1.51 -4.89
CA ALA A 119 1.77 1.17 -3.76
C ALA A 119 1.36 1.87 -2.46
N THR A 120 0.56 2.93 -2.55
CA THR A 120 0.03 3.68 -1.40
C THR A 120 -1.25 3.08 -0.84
N LEU A 121 -1.99 2.21 -1.55
CA LEU A 121 -3.19 1.57 -1.00
C LEU A 121 -2.78 0.40 -0.10
N ASP A 122 -3.35 0.32 1.11
CA ASP A 122 -3.00 -0.74 2.07
C ASP A 122 -4.17 -1.45 2.74
N ALA A 123 -5.38 -0.88 2.74
CA ALA A 123 -6.57 -1.55 3.24
C ALA A 123 -7.80 -1.14 2.44
N HIS A 124 -8.61 -2.11 2.03
CA HIS A 124 -9.95 -1.85 1.49
C HIS A 124 -10.89 -1.56 2.67
N LEU A 125 -11.62 -0.46 2.60
CA LEU A 125 -12.50 -0.01 3.69
C LEU A 125 -13.97 -0.28 3.38
N GLY A 126 -14.33 -0.29 2.11
CA GLY A 126 -15.69 -0.49 1.61
C GLY A 126 -15.84 0.08 0.20
N ASP A 127 -17.08 0.30 -0.23
CA ASP A 127 -17.43 0.71 -1.59
C ASP A 127 -18.58 1.71 -1.54
N ILE A 128 -18.64 2.61 -2.50
CA ILE A 128 -19.85 3.38 -2.79
C ILE A 128 -20.79 2.50 -3.61
N ARG A 129 -22.05 2.43 -3.19
CA ARG A 129 -23.13 1.69 -3.84
C ARG A 129 -23.69 2.54 -4.98
N THR A 130 -22.89 2.82 -5.99
CA THR A 130 -23.36 3.44 -7.24
C THR A 130 -23.82 2.38 -8.24
N PRO A 131 -24.85 2.65 -9.05
CA PRO A 131 -25.38 1.67 -10.00
C PRO A 131 -24.46 1.31 -11.19
N ALA A 132 -23.30 1.94 -11.34
CA ALA A 132 -22.21 1.48 -12.21
C ALA A 132 -20.92 2.24 -11.88
N PRO A 133 -19.75 1.59 -11.99
CA PRO A 133 -18.79 2.11 -12.95
C PRO A 133 -17.95 0.97 -13.56
N GLN A 134 -18.09 0.74 -14.86
CA GLN A 134 -17.25 -0.28 -15.51
C GLN A 134 -15.79 0.18 -15.59
N HIS A 135 -15.52 1.50 -15.60
CA HIS A 135 -14.14 2.04 -15.69
C HIS A 135 -13.89 3.39 -14.99
N GLN A 136 -14.90 4.22 -14.77
CA GLN A 136 -14.74 5.57 -14.22
C GLN A 136 -16.01 6.02 -13.51
N LEU A 137 -15.87 6.66 -12.35
CA LEU A 137 -16.91 7.44 -11.69
C LEU A 137 -16.82 8.89 -12.14
N ALA A 138 -17.86 9.39 -12.79
CA ALA A 138 -17.93 10.80 -13.12
C ALA A 138 -18.26 11.60 -11.86
N ALA A 139 -17.59 12.74 -11.67
CA ALA A 139 -17.87 13.64 -10.55
C ALA A 139 -19.35 14.09 -10.55
N ASP A 140 -19.98 14.19 -11.73
CA ASP A 140 -21.40 14.55 -11.86
C ASP A 140 -22.36 13.43 -11.42
N GLU A 141 -21.95 12.16 -11.52
CA GLU A 141 -22.72 11.03 -10.97
C GLU A 141 -22.69 11.05 -9.44
N LEU A 142 -21.54 11.40 -8.87
CA LEU A 142 -21.39 11.52 -7.42
C LEU A 142 -22.08 12.76 -6.85
N ARG A 143 -22.19 13.85 -7.63
CA ARG A 143 -22.91 15.07 -7.22
C ARG A 143 -24.40 14.88 -6.97
N HIS A 144 -24.99 13.76 -7.42
CA HIS A 144 -26.36 13.40 -7.05
C HIS A 144 -26.51 13.05 -5.56
N PHE A 145 -25.42 12.67 -4.89
CA PHE A 145 -25.35 12.38 -3.45
C PHE A 145 -25.25 13.64 -2.60
N GLN A 146 -25.84 14.77 -3.01
CA GLN A 146 -25.82 15.98 -2.20
C GLN A 146 -26.94 15.95 -1.15
N GLU A 147 -26.71 15.25 -0.03
CA GLU A 147 -27.36 15.69 1.20
C GLU A 147 -26.76 17.05 1.59
N THR A 148 -27.64 18.03 1.81
CA THR A 148 -27.21 19.40 2.11
C THR A 148 -26.54 19.39 3.48
N ALA A 149 -25.20 19.56 3.51
CA ALA A 149 -24.45 19.67 4.76
C ALA A 149 -25.10 20.72 5.68
N THR A 150 -25.55 20.27 6.85
CA THR A 150 -26.32 21.09 7.81
C THR A 150 -25.44 22.10 8.55
N LYS A 151 -24.11 21.92 8.53
CA LYS A 151 -23.14 22.83 9.12
C LYS A 151 -21.90 22.87 8.23
N ARG A 152 -21.68 24.02 7.59
CA ARG A 152 -20.48 24.27 6.78
C ARG A 152 -19.45 24.94 7.68
N ILE A 153 -18.34 24.27 7.95
CA ILE A 153 -17.19 24.91 8.57
C ILE A 153 -16.32 25.46 7.45
N ASP A 154 -16.17 26.79 7.41
CA ASP A 154 -15.28 27.47 6.46
C ASP A 154 -13.84 27.54 7.03
N ASP A 155 -13.33 26.40 7.51
CA ASP A 155 -11.99 26.30 8.09
C ASP A 155 -11.07 25.58 7.09
N GLY A 156 -10.56 26.37 6.14
CA GLY A 156 -9.65 25.90 5.09
C GLY A 156 -8.37 25.22 5.58
N VAL A 157 -8.07 25.25 6.90
CA VAL A 157 -6.90 24.61 7.50
C VAL A 157 -6.94 23.08 7.35
N MET A 158 -8.09 22.45 7.63
CA MET A 158 -8.21 20.98 7.48
C MET A 158 -8.10 20.55 6.02
N ARG A 159 -8.73 21.32 5.13
CA ARG A 159 -8.65 21.08 3.69
C ARG A 159 -7.21 21.22 3.17
N ALA A 160 -6.48 22.24 3.61
CA ALA A 160 -5.07 22.41 3.26
C ALA A 160 -4.23 21.23 3.75
N SER A 161 -4.42 20.77 4.99
CA SER A 161 -3.72 19.58 5.51
C SER A 161 -4.00 18.33 4.68
N VAL A 162 -5.25 18.13 4.25
CA VAL A 162 -5.64 17.00 3.41
C VAL A 162 -5.00 17.07 2.02
N ILE A 163 -4.90 18.28 1.45
CA ILE A 163 -4.21 18.51 0.17
C ILE A 163 -2.73 18.17 0.30
N ASP A 164 -2.08 18.59 1.39
CA ASP A 164 -0.67 18.28 1.65
C ASP A 164 -0.44 16.77 1.80
N ASP A 165 -1.34 16.06 2.50
CA ASP A 165 -1.29 14.60 2.63
C ASP A 165 -1.47 13.91 1.27
N LEU A 166 -2.40 14.38 0.45
CA LEU A 166 -2.62 13.83 -0.88
C LEU A 166 -1.43 14.09 -1.82
N HIS A 167 -0.82 15.27 -1.74
CA HIS A 167 0.42 15.57 -2.46
C HIS A 167 1.56 14.65 -2.04
N ALA A 168 1.74 14.41 -0.73
CA ALA A 168 2.75 13.48 -0.24
C ALA A 168 2.54 12.07 -0.80
N LEU A 169 1.29 11.57 -0.79
CA LEU A 169 0.94 10.27 -1.38
C LEU A 169 1.15 10.22 -2.89
N ALA A 170 0.85 11.30 -3.62
CA ALA A 170 1.04 11.33 -5.07
C ALA A 170 2.51 11.28 -5.50
N THR A 171 3.41 11.76 -4.65
CA THR A 171 4.87 11.67 -4.87
C THR A 171 5.47 10.38 -4.34
N ALA A 172 4.70 9.54 -3.65
CA ALA A 172 5.19 8.30 -3.10
C ALA A 172 5.65 7.39 -4.24
N HIS A 173 6.84 6.82 -4.11
CA HIS A 173 7.26 5.75 -5.00
C HIS A 173 8.16 4.81 -4.24
N TRP A 174 7.95 3.51 -4.41
CA TRP A 174 8.97 2.56 -4.03
C TRP A 174 9.85 2.28 -5.24
N VAL A 175 11.09 2.72 -5.16
CA VAL A 175 12.16 2.26 -6.05
C VAL A 175 13.23 1.68 -5.14
N PRO A 176 13.61 0.39 -5.31
CA PRO A 176 14.71 -0.17 -4.54
C PRO A 176 15.96 0.68 -4.82
N GLU A 177 16.70 1.05 -3.77
CA GLU A 177 17.98 1.73 -3.92
C GLU A 177 18.84 0.93 -4.91
N THR A 178 19.21 1.53 -6.04
CA THR A 178 20.18 0.94 -6.94
C THR A 178 21.54 1.12 -6.30
N GLY A 179 22.25 0.04 -5.99
CA GLY A 179 23.58 0.10 -5.40
C GLY A 179 24.67 0.66 -6.33
N GLY A 180 24.30 1.36 -7.40
CA GLY A 180 25.20 1.74 -8.48
C GLY A 180 25.59 0.54 -9.35
N ASP A 181 26.74 0.66 -10.02
CA ASP A 181 27.29 -0.38 -10.89
C ASP A 181 28.28 -1.26 -10.10
N ILE A 182 27.97 -2.55 -9.96
CA ILE A 182 28.84 -3.51 -9.27
C ILE A 182 30.25 -3.55 -9.84
N THR A 183 30.41 -3.25 -11.14
CA THR A 183 31.71 -3.16 -11.81
C THR A 183 32.57 -2.04 -11.22
N GLN A 184 31.93 -0.92 -10.86
CA GLN A 184 32.60 0.22 -10.23
C GLN A 184 32.92 -0.07 -8.76
N LEU A 185 31.97 -0.63 -8.01
CA LEU A 185 32.16 -0.99 -6.59
C LEU A 185 33.30 -2.01 -6.41
N LEU A 186 33.46 -2.93 -7.36
CA LEU A 186 34.49 -3.98 -7.32
C LEU A 186 35.74 -3.65 -8.16
N ALA A 187 35.87 -2.43 -8.71
CA ALA A 187 36.95 -2.07 -9.61
C ALA A 187 38.35 -2.26 -8.99
N GLY A 188 38.49 -1.91 -7.70
CA GLY A 188 39.74 -2.01 -6.94
C GLY A 188 40.11 -3.42 -6.47
N ILE A 189 39.20 -4.40 -6.58
CA ILE A 189 39.43 -5.76 -6.09
C ILE A 189 39.94 -6.67 -7.21
N ARG A 190 41.02 -7.40 -6.95
CA ARG A 190 41.53 -8.42 -7.88
C ARG A 190 40.60 -9.63 -7.91
N ASN A 191 40.41 -10.24 -9.08
CA ASN A 191 39.49 -11.38 -9.24
C ASN A 191 39.84 -12.57 -8.34
N SER A 192 41.14 -12.81 -8.09
CA SER A 192 41.57 -13.87 -7.16
C SER A 192 41.16 -13.56 -5.72
N ALA A 193 41.37 -12.34 -5.26
CA ALA A 193 40.95 -11.91 -3.92
C ALA A 193 39.42 -11.95 -3.76
N LEU A 194 38.68 -11.63 -4.82
CA LEU A 194 37.23 -11.77 -4.85
C LEU A 194 36.81 -13.24 -4.73
N ALA A 195 37.40 -14.13 -5.53
CA ALA A 195 37.13 -15.57 -5.52
C ALA A 195 37.42 -16.21 -4.15
N ASP A 196 38.58 -15.89 -3.58
CA ASP A 196 39.01 -16.39 -2.27
C ASP A 196 38.08 -15.91 -1.14
N ALA A 197 37.61 -14.66 -1.20
CA ALA A 197 36.78 -14.07 -0.16
C ALA A 197 35.39 -14.70 -0.06
N ILE A 198 34.78 -15.04 -1.19
CA ILE A 198 33.41 -15.60 -1.23
C ILE A 198 33.36 -17.10 -1.48
N ASP A 199 34.53 -17.75 -1.61
CA ASP A 199 34.69 -19.19 -1.83
C ASP A 199 34.01 -19.67 -3.13
N VAL A 200 34.35 -19.01 -4.26
CA VAL A 200 33.82 -19.33 -5.60
C VAL A 200 34.94 -19.50 -6.61
N THR A 201 34.62 -20.02 -7.80
CA THR A 201 35.63 -20.17 -8.86
C THR A 201 36.06 -18.79 -9.40
N PRO A 202 37.30 -18.66 -9.93
CA PRO A 202 37.74 -17.43 -10.57
C PRO A 202 36.85 -16.98 -11.75
N ALA A 203 36.21 -17.93 -12.43
CA ALA A 203 35.25 -17.64 -13.51
C ALA A 203 33.97 -17.01 -12.95
N ASP A 204 33.43 -17.54 -11.85
CA ASP A 204 32.24 -16.99 -11.20
C ASP A 204 32.53 -15.62 -10.58
N ALA A 205 33.71 -15.44 -9.99
CA ALA A 205 34.15 -14.15 -9.48
C ALA A 205 34.20 -13.08 -10.59
N LEU A 206 34.70 -13.45 -11.79
CA LEU A 206 34.68 -12.56 -12.95
C LEU A 206 33.26 -12.25 -13.43
N GLN A 207 32.34 -13.22 -13.40
CA GLN A 207 30.94 -13.00 -13.77
C GLN A 207 30.22 -12.07 -12.78
N ILE A 208 30.45 -12.23 -11.47
CA ILE A 208 29.94 -11.29 -10.45
C ILE A 208 30.49 -9.89 -10.71
N LYS A 209 31.80 -9.76 -10.93
CA LYS A 209 32.44 -8.46 -11.17
C LYS A 209 31.92 -7.74 -12.42
N ARG A 210 31.35 -8.47 -13.37
CA ARG A 210 30.71 -7.93 -14.59
C ARG A 210 29.20 -7.74 -14.45
N GLY A 211 28.61 -8.02 -13.29
CA GLY A 211 27.16 -8.01 -13.08
C GLY A 211 26.42 -9.09 -13.87
N GLN A 212 27.12 -10.13 -14.33
CA GLN A 212 26.54 -11.23 -15.12
C GLN A 212 26.05 -12.39 -14.25
N ARG A 213 26.56 -12.48 -13.01
CA ARG A 213 26.12 -13.45 -12.01
C ARG A 213 25.61 -12.68 -10.78
N PRO A 214 24.42 -13.03 -10.27
CA PRO A 214 23.85 -12.40 -9.08
C PRO A 214 24.71 -12.65 -7.84
N LEU A 215 24.97 -11.62 -7.04
CA LEU A 215 25.69 -11.72 -5.76
C LEU A 215 24.72 -12.10 -4.63
N GLN A 216 24.98 -13.19 -3.93
CA GLN A 216 24.12 -13.63 -2.83
C GLN A 216 24.37 -12.78 -1.57
N PRO A 217 23.37 -12.62 -0.67
CA PRO A 217 23.54 -11.85 0.57
C PRO A 217 24.69 -12.34 1.46
N ASP A 218 24.90 -13.66 1.54
CA ASP A 218 26.01 -14.24 2.31
C ASP A 218 27.37 -13.95 1.68
N GLU A 219 27.44 -13.93 0.34
CA GLU A 219 28.64 -13.54 -0.40
C GLU A 219 28.92 -12.04 -0.21
N ALA A 220 27.88 -11.20 -0.28
CA ALA A 220 28.01 -9.76 -0.06
C ALA A 220 28.47 -9.43 1.37
N THR A 221 28.02 -10.20 2.37
CA THR A 221 28.47 -10.08 3.77
C THR A 221 29.97 -10.31 3.90
N LYS A 222 30.51 -11.30 3.17
CA LYS A 222 31.96 -11.56 3.12
C LYS A 222 32.74 -10.48 2.36
N LEU A 223 32.11 -9.81 1.39
CA LEU A 223 32.74 -8.76 0.58
C LEU A 223 32.71 -7.36 1.20
N ALA A 224 31.74 -7.06 2.05
CA ALA A 224 31.60 -5.74 2.65
C ALA A 224 32.89 -5.26 3.36
N PRO A 225 33.60 -6.08 4.17
CA PRO A 225 34.86 -5.67 4.80
C PRO A 225 36.00 -5.40 3.81
N LEU A 226 35.99 -6.06 2.64
CA LEU A 226 37.06 -5.94 1.63
C LEU A 226 36.86 -4.75 0.70
N THR A 227 35.61 -4.38 0.46
CA THR A 227 35.21 -3.29 -0.45
C THR A 227 35.02 -1.97 0.29
N GLY A 228 34.73 -2.02 1.61
CA GLY A 228 34.34 -0.84 2.38
C GLY A 228 32.91 -0.37 2.10
N HIS A 229 32.16 -1.11 1.27
CA HIS A 229 30.78 -0.82 0.92
C HIS A 229 29.82 -1.64 1.81
N PRO A 230 28.67 -1.07 2.22
CA PRO A 230 27.64 -1.82 2.92
C PRO A 230 27.10 -2.99 2.09
N VAL A 231 26.65 -4.05 2.78
CA VAL A 231 26.15 -5.29 2.16
C VAL A 231 24.99 -5.00 1.21
N GLU A 232 24.10 -4.08 1.61
CA GLU A 232 22.91 -3.68 0.87
C GLU A 232 23.26 -3.05 -0.47
N GLU A 233 24.29 -2.18 -0.49
CA GLU A 233 24.76 -1.53 -1.72
C GLU A 233 25.34 -2.56 -2.69
N LEU A 234 26.17 -3.50 -2.20
CA LEU A 234 26.75 -4.56 -3.01
C LEU A 234 25.69 -5.48 -3.62
N VAL A 235 24.71 -5.91 -2.82
CA VAL A 235 23.61 -6.77 -3.30
C VAL A 235 22.77 -6.03 -4.34
N ALA A 236 22.43 -4.76 -4.08
CA ALA A 236 21.61 -3.97 -4.98
C ALA A 236 22.30 -3.70 -6.33
N ALA A 237 23.61 -3.43 -6.32
CA ALA A 237 24.40 -3.18 -7.52
C ALA A 237 24.53 -4.44 -8.39
N ALA A 238 24.71 -5.60 -7.76
CA ALA A 238 24.92 -6.87 -8.47
C ALA A 238 23.62 -7.50 -8.97
N ASN A 239 22.46 -7.10 -8.43
CA ASN A 239 21.18 -7.76 -8.67
C ASN A 239 20.07 -6.76 -9.00
N PRO A 240 20.17 -5.98 -10.09
CA PRO A 240 19.09 -5.05 -10.44
C PRO A 240 17.76 -5.83 -10.59
N LEU A 241 16.74 -5.40 -9.85
CA LEU A 241 15.43 -6.04 -9.87
C LEU A 241 14.73 -5.76 -11.22
N PRO A 242 14.13 -6.77 -11.87
CA PRO A 242 13.34 -6.55 -13.08
C PRO A 242 12.17 -5.59 -12.83
N ALA A 243 11.85 -4.73 -13.80
CA ALA A 243 10.76 -3.75 -13.69
C ALA A 243 9.42 -4.41 -13.30
N VAL A 244 9.10 -5.56 -13.91
CA VAL A 244 7.90 -6.34 -13.58
C VAL A 244 7.85 -6.80 -12.12
N VAL A 245 8.99 -7.07 -11.49
CA VAL A 245 9.06 -7.42 -10.06
C VAL A 245 8.73 -6.18 -9.23
N ILE A 246 9.33 -5.03 -9.57
CA ILE A 246 9.07 -3.76 -8.87
C ILE A 246 7.58 -3.40 -8.95
N GLU A 247 6.98 -3.48 -10.14
CA GLU A 247 5.55 -3.25 -10.34
C GLU A 247 4.67 -4.19 -9.50
N LEU A 248 4.98 -5.49 -9.47
CA LEU A 248 4.20 -6.45 -8.68
C LEU A 248 4.32 -6.19 -7.18
N PHE A 249 5.50 -5.79 -6.70
CA PHE A 249 5.73 -5.37 -5.31
C PHE A 249 5.00 -4.07 -4.93
N ASN A 250 4.57 -3.28 -5.93
CA ASN A 250 3.77 -2.09 -5.75
C ASN A 250 2.25 -2.37 -5.75
N THR A 251 1.82 -3.62 -5.91
CA THR A 251 0.40 -3.97 -5.82
C THR A 251 -0.10 -4.00 -4.37
N PRO A 252 -1.36 -3.61 -4.08
CA PRO A 252 -1.89 -3.59 -2.72
C PRO A 252 -1.90 -4.96 -2.06
N ALA A 253 -2.19 -6.02 -2.82
CA ALA A 253 -2.17 -7.39 -2.34
C ALA A 253 -0.78 -7.81 -1.84
N VAL A 254 0.30 -7.49 -2.59
CA VAL A 254 1.67 -7.79 -2.15
C VAL A 254 2.07 -6.92 -0.97
N ARG A 255 1.69 -5.64 -0.98
CA ARG A 255 1.95 -4.74 0.15
C ARG A 255 1.35 -5.24 1.45
N ALA A 256 0.10 -5.72 1.46
CA ALA A 256 -0.53 -6.25 2.66
C ALA A 256 0.28 -7.40 3.27
N ARG A 257 0.82 -8.28 2.43
CA ARG A 257 1.71 -9.38 2.84
C ARG A 257 3.04 -8.87 3.40
N ILE A 258 3.64 -7.86 2.78
CA ILE A 258 4.84 -7.19 3.29
C ILE A 258 4.57 -6.57 4.67
N SER A 259 3.47 -5.84 4.82
CA SER A 259 3.10 -5.21 6.09
C SER A 259 2.84 -6.26 7.18
N LYS A 260 2.20 -7.40 6.85
CA LYS A 260 2.02 -8.52 7.78
C LYS A 260 3.36 -9.09 8.23
N LEU A 261 4.28 -9.32 7.30
CA LEU A 261 5.63 -9.82 7.61
C LEU A 261 6.46 -8.82 8.43
N ALA A 262 6.41 -7.53 8.08
CA ALA A 262 7.10 -6.46 8.79
C ALA A 262 6.63 -6.37 10.25
N LYS A 263 5.30 -6.42 10.47
CA LYS A 263 4.72 -6.48 11.82
C LYS A 263 5.17 -7.72 12.60
N ALA A 264 5.14 -8.89 11.97
CA ALA A 264 5.54 -10.14 12.61
C ALA A 264 7.01 -10.17 13.02
N THR A 265 7.88 -9.48 12.29
CA THR A 265 9.33 -9.42 12.52
C THR A 265 9.78 -8.18 13.28
N GLY A 266 8.89 -7.22 13.53
CA GLY A 266 9.23 -5.93 14.13
C GLY A 266 10.11 -5.04 13.24
N ALA A 267 10.13 -5.29 11.92
CA ALA A 267 10.96 -4.58 10.96
C ALA A 267 10.21 -3.41 10.29
N ASP A 268 10.97 -2.47 9.70
CA ASP A 268 10.42 -1.41 8.86
C ASP A 268 9.83 -1.98 7.55
N GLU A 269 8.72 -1.41 7.06
CA GLU A 269 8.02 -1.90 5.87
C GLU A 269 8.88 -1.76 4.60
N THR A 270 9.62 -0.65 4.46
CA THR A 270 10.49 -0.40 3.30
C THR A 270 11.65 -1.38 3.28
N VAL A 271 12.27 -1.62 4.44
CA VAL A 271 13.33 -2.63 4.59
C VAL A 271 12.79 -4.03 4.29
N THR A 272 11.62 -4.37 4.82
CA THR A 272 10.98 -5.67 4.59
C THR A 272 10.66 -5.85 3.11
N ARG A 273 10.05 -4.85 2.46
CA ARG A 273 9.75 -4.84 1.02
C ARG A 273 11.00 -5.14 0.19
N ARG A 274 12.10 -4.43 0.48
CA ARG A 274 13.39 -4.63 -0.19
C ARG A 274 13.88 -6.07 0.00
N ASN A 275 13.94 -6.55 1.24
CA ASN A 275 14.43 -7.89 1.55
C ASN A 275 13.60 -8.98 0.86
N CYS A 276 12.27 -8.83 0.83
CA CYS A 276 11.39 -9.74 0.12
C CYS A 276 11.63 -9.72 -1.40
N ALA A 277 11.77 -8.54 -2.02
CA ALA A 277 11.98 -8.43 -3.46
C ALA A 277 13.29 -9.11 -3.90
N TYR A 278 14.40 -8.83 -3.19
CA TYR A 278 15.67 -9.50 -3.44
C TYR A 278 15.63 -10.99 -3.08
N GLY A 279 14.87 -11.38 -2.04
CA GLY A 279 14.66 -12.78 -1.67
C GLY A 279 13.94 -13.58 -2.76
N VAL A 280 12.86 -13.04 -3.32
CA VAL A 280 12.12 -13.61 -4.46
C VAL A 280 13.04 -13.73 -5.67
N TYR A 281 13.79 -12.67 -5.99
CA TYR A 281 14.70 -12.66 -7.14
C TYR A 281 15.83 -13.69 -6.99
N ALA A 282 16.45 -13.79 -5.82
CA ALA A 282 17.50 -14.77 -5.54
C ALA A 282 16.96 -16.22 -5.59
N ALA A 283 15.75 -16.47 -5.06
CA ALA A 283 15.12 -17.78 -5.16
C ALA A 283 14.82 -18.17 -6.61
N ALA A 284 14.36 -17.21 -7.42
CA ALA A 284 14.08 -17.40 -8.83
C ALA A 284 15.33 -17.79 -9.65
N ALA A 285 16.48 -17.18 -9.36
CA ALA A 285 17.75 -17.48 -10.03
C ALA A 285 18.23 -18.93 -9.80
N ARG A 286 17.77 -19.59 -8.73
CA ARG A 286 18.13 -20.98 -8.41
C ARG A 286 17.19 -22.01 -9.04
N ALA A 287 15.96 -21.61 -9.39
CA ALA A 287 14.95 -22.50 -9.95
C ALA A 287 15.17 -22.71 -11.46
N THR A 288 15.70 -23.88 -11.83
CA THR A 288 15.80 -24.33 -13.23
C THR A 288 14.44 -24.91 -13.66
N GLY A 289 13.76 -24.27 -14.62
CA GLY A 289 12.47 -24.77 -15.11
C GLY A 289 11.80 -23.88 -16.15
N GLN A 290 11.01 -24.50 -17.02
CA GLN A 290 10.38 -23.94 -18.22
C GLN A 290 9.72 -22.57 -18.02
N THR A 291 9.99 -21.70 -18.98
CA THR A 291 9.39 -20.37 -19.13
C THR A 291 7.91 -20.52 -19.54
N PRO A 292 6.96 -20.12 -18.70
CA PRO A 292 5.57 -19.95 -19.13
C PRO A 292 5.47 -18.80 -20.14
N ASP A 293 4.42 -18.78 -20.97
CA ASP A 293 4.21 -17.77 -22.01
C ASP A 293 4.00 -16.33 -21.48
N ASN A 294 3.91 -16.12 -20.16
CA ASN A 294 3.75 -14.81 -19.53
C ASN A 294 4.71 -14.59 -18.33
N GLU A 295 5.67 -13.69 -18.50
CA GLU A 295 6.66 -13.29 -17.50
C GLU A 295 6.02 -12.76 -16.20
N ARG A 296 4.96 -11.95 -16.32
CA ARG A 296 4.27 -11.36 -15.15
C ARG A 296 3.62 -12.40 -14.26
N ASP A 297 2.95 -13.40 -14.86
CA ASP A 297 2.32 -14.49 -14.11
C ASP A 297 3.34 -15.43 -13.46
N GLN A 298 4.52 -15.58 -14.08
CA GLN A 298 5.63 -16.31 -13.47
C GLN A 298 6.12 -15.59 -12.21
N TRP A 299 6.37 -14.28 -12.29
CA TRP A 299 6.79 -13.51 -11.13
C TRP A 299 5.73 -13.46 -10.04
N ARG A 300 4.45 -13.30 -10.40
CA ARG A 300 3.34 -13.33 -9.44
C ARG A 300 3.30 -14.65 -8.67
N ARG A 301 3.47 -15.80 -9.35
CA ARG A 301 3.55 -17.12 -8.69
C ARG A 301 4.75 -17.23 -7.75
N ARG A 302 5.93 -16.76 -8.17
CA ARG A 302 7.15 -16.79 -7.34
C ARG A 302 7.03 -15.91 -6.09
N ILE A 303 6.44 -14.73 -6.23
CA ILE A 303 6.13 -13.84 -5.11
C ILE A 303 5.18 -14.54 -4.14
N ASN A 304 4.11 -15.15 -4.66
CA ASN A 304 3.16 -15.87 -3.81
C ASN A 304 3.83 -17.01 -3.03
N GLN A 305 4.58 -17.87 -3.72
CA GLN A 305 5.32 -18.98 -3.09
C GLN A 305 6.30 -18.50 -2.02
N TYR A 306 7.00 -17.40 -2.27
CA TYR A 306 7.93 -16.82 -1.30
C TYR A 306 7.19 -16.43 -0.01
N PHE A 307 6.10 -15.67 -0.14
CA PHE A 307 5.32 -15.26 1.04
C PHE A 307 4.58 -16.42 1.71
N ASP A 308 4.15 -17.45 0.97
CA ASP A 308 3.55 -18.66 1.56
C ASP A 308 4.55 -19.41 2.46
N THR A 309 5.85 -19.26 2.20
CA THR A 309 6.93 -19.90 2.99
C THR A 309 7.42 -19.03 4.15
N HIS A 310 7.32 -17.69 4.03
CA HIS A 310 7.93 -16.76 4.98
C HIS A 310 6.93 -16.01 5.87
N LEU A 311 5.64 -16.04 5.54
CA LEU A 311 4.61 -15.53 6.45
C LEU A 311 4.39 -16.55 7.59
N PRO A 312 4.32 -16.09 8.84
CA PRO A 312 3.91 -16.96 9.95
C PRO A 312 2.47 -17.46 9.71
N GLU A 313 2.20 -18.72 10.07
CA GLU A 313 0.84 -19.26 10.09
C GLU A 313 -0.03 -18.42 11.03
N ASP A 314 -1.27 -18.12 10.61
CA ASP A 314 -2.24 -17.41 11.46
C ASP A 314 -2.61 -18.31 12.64
N ASN A 315 -2.08 -17.99 13.83
CA ASN A 315 -2.49 -18.56 15.12
C ASN A 315 -3.65 -17.77 15.71
#